data_AF-A0AAU3Q9L9-F1
#
_entry.id   AF-A0AAU3Q9L9-F1
#
_cell.length_a   1.000
_cell.length_b   1.000
_cell.length_c   1.000
_cell.angle_alpha   90.00
_cell.angle_beta   90.00
_cell.angle_gamma   90.00
#
_symmetry.space_group_name_H-M   'P 1'
#
loop_
_entity.id
_entity.type
_entity.pdbx_description
1 polymer ?
#
loop_
_entity_poly.entity_id
_entity_poly.type
_entity_poly.pdbx_seq_one_letter_code
_entity_poly.pdbx_strand_id
1 'polypeptide(L)'
;MSAQRILAFTLLGSFADRLLTPKNGIEDLFKLSYARARFDEVRHAMPADAAQILLPAAQRALDALEAVRKGFFIAHQRKGGGVEIQMPNGPRRTYNFDDAVAKLMVVHRHATHGYGRGTRPKSVVSAEVTERLLAHHDGEIPDDLALLPYLYLLAALSRPEQIRNQIIDHVERI
;
A
#
# COMPACT_ATOMS: atom_id res chain seq x y z
N MET A 1 -12.63 7.64 11.29
CA MET A 1 -11.45 7.72 10.41
C MET A 1 -10.50 8.77 11.01
N SER A 2 -9.28 8.38 11.41
CA SER A 2 -8.37 9.25 12.18
C SER A 2 -7.54 10.17 11.28
N ALA A 3 -7.17 11.37 11.77
CA ALA A 3 -6.33 12.33 11.05
C ALA A 3 -4.96 11.74 10.64
N GLN A 4 -4.42 10.81 11.44
CA GLN A 4 -3.17 10.11 11.17
C GLN A 4 -3.21 9.34 9.84
N ARG A 5 -4.33 8.68 9.53
CA ARG A 5 -4.49 7.87 8.31
C ARG A 5 -4.52 8.74 7.05
N ILE A 6 -5.17 9.90 7.14
CA ILE A 6 -5.22 10.87 6.04
C ILE A 6 -3.81 11.39 5.74
N LEU A 7 -3.07 11.78 6.78
CA LEU A 7 -1.68 12.22 6.63
C LEU A 7 -0.81 11.11 6.02
N ALA A 8 -0.97 9.86 6.48
CA ALA A 8 -0.23 8.73 5.95
C ALA A 8 -0.46 8.55 4.43
N PHE A 9 -1.71 8.63 3.96
CA PHE A 9 -2.00 8.53 2.52
C PHE A 9 -1.41 9.68 1.70
N THR A 10 -1.38 10.90 2.24
CA THR A 10 -0.73 12.04 1.60
C THR A 10 0.79 11.84 1.49
N LEU A 11 1.42 11.34 2.55
CA LEU A 11 2.86 11.03 2.56
C LEU A 11 3.19 9.91 1.57
N LEU A 12 2.40 8.83 1.53
CA LEU A 12 2.60 7.73 0.59
C LEU A 12 2.50 8.19 -0.86
N GLY A 13 1.58 9.10 -1.18
CA GLY A 13 1.52 9.72 -2.51
C GLY A 13 2.81 10.47 -2.84
N SER A 14 3.30 11.30 -1.91
CA SER A 14 4.56 12.03 -2.10
C SER A 14 5.76 11.10 -2.28
N PHE A 15 5.80 9.98 -1.55
CA PHE A 15 6.87 9.00 -1.65
C PHE A 15 6.83 8.21 -2.94
N ALA A 16 5.64 7.81 -3.39
CA ALA A 16 5.46 7.15 -4.68
C ALA A 16 5.96 8.04 -5.82
N ASP A 17 5.63 9.33 -5.78
CA ASP A 17 5.92 10.25 -6.89
C ASP A 17 7.38 10.73 -6.91
N ARG A 18 8.02 10.90 -5.73
CA ARG A 18 9.28 11.65 -5.62
C ARG A 18 10.45 10.92 -4.99
N LEU A 19 10.20 9.86 -4.21
CA LEU A 19 11.23 9.25 -3.36
C LEU A 19 11.55 7.81 -3.76
N LEU A 20 10.51 7.01 -4.02
CA LEU A 20 10.66 5.58 -4.27
C LEU A 20 10.37 5.18 -5.71
N THR A 21 9.58 5.98 -6.45
CA THR A 21 9.19 5.76 -7.85
C THR A 21 8.91 4.27 -8.17
N PRO A 22 7.99 3.62 -7.44
CA PRO A 22 7.68 2.21 -7.67
C PRO A 22 7.02 1.99 -9.04
N LYS A 23 7.16 0.78 -9.59
CA LYS A 23 6.75 0.46 -10.98
C LYS A 23 5.27 0.72 -11.24
N ASN A 24 4.40 0.38 -10.29
CA ASN A 24 2.94 0.57 -10.41
C ASN A 24 2.42 1.76 -9.59
N GLY A 25 3.29 2.71 -9.24
CA GLY A 25 2.93 3.87 -8.43
C GLY A 25 2.49 3.50 -7.01
N ILE A 26 1.56 4.27 -6.45
CA ILE A 26 1.14 4.13 -5.06
C ILE A 26 0.54 2.74 -4.72
N GLU A 27 0.02 1.99 -5.70
CA GLU A 27 -0.50 0.63 -5.47
C GLU A 27 0.59 -0.30 -4.92
N ASP A 28 1.82 -0.20 -5.41
CA ASP A 28 2.93 -1.04 -4.92
C ASP A 28 3.27 -0.76 -3.46
N LEU A 29 3.06 0.48 -2.97
CA LEU A 29 3.29 0.84 -1.58
C LEU A 29 2.29 0.19 -0.61
N PHE A 30 1.22 -0.44 -1.11
CA PHE A 30 0.27 -1.19 -0.28
C PHE A 30 0.41 -2.71 -0.46
N LYS A 31 1.34 -3.18 -1.30
CA LYS A 31 1.60 -4.61 -1.44
C LYS A 31 2.47 -5.09 -0.28
N LEU A 32 2.06 -6.18 0.36
CA LEU A 32 2.81 -6.73 1.48
C LEU A 32 4.19 -7.22 1.04
N SER A 33 4.30 -7.87 -0.12
CA SER A 33 5.60 -8.29 -0.66
C SER A 33 6.56 -7.11 -0.84
N TYR A 34 6.08 -5.99 -1.37
CA TYR A 34 6.88 -4.79 -1.55
C TYR A 34 7.30 -4.19 -0.21
N ALA A 35 6.36 -4.02 0.73
CA ALA A 35 6.65 -3.52 2.07
C ALA A 35 7.66 -4.41 2.81
N ARG A 36 7.49 -5.73 2.77
CA ARG A 36 8.40 -6.70 3.39
C ARG A 36 9.80 -6.60 2.80
N ALA A 37 9.91 -6.55 1.46
CA ALA A 37 11.20 -6.38 0.79
C ALA A 37 11.91 -5.09 1.23
N ARG A 38 11.18 -3.96 1.31
CA ARG A 38 11.76 -2.70 1.82
C ARG A 38 12.20 -2.80 3.28
N PHE A 39 11.42 -3.45 4.14
CA PHE A 39 11.79 -3.65 5.54
C PHE A 39 13.01 -4.53 5.70
N ASP A 40 13.08 -5.62 4.95
CA ASP A 40 14.25 -6.48 4.97
C ASP A 40 15.50 -5.72 4.52
N GLU A 41 15.42 -4.93 3.45
CA GLU A 41 16.53 -4.07 3.03
C GLU A 41 16.98 -3.12 4.15
N VAL A 42 16.05 -2.42 4.80
CA VAL A 42 16.35 -1.53 5.94
C VAL A 42 17.01 -2.31 7.08
N ARG A 43 16.45 -3.47 7.44
CA ARG A 43 16.95 -4.32 8.53
C ARG A 43 18.38 -4.79 8.27
N HIS A 44 18.74 -5.10 7.02
CA HIS A 44 20.10 -5.52 6.67
C HIS A 44 21.09 -4.35 6.61
N ALA A 45 20.64 -3.15 6.25
CA ALA A 45 21.51 -1.96 6.15
C ALA A 45 21.71 -1.23 7.48
N MET A 46 20.82 -1.45 8.46
CA MET A 46 20.79 -0.68 9.71
C MET A 46 21.72 -1.27 10.78
N PRO A 47 22.54 -0.45 11.47
CA PRO A 47 23.29 -0.89 12.65
C PRO A 47 22.38 -1.45 13.74
N ALA A 48 22.84 -2.48 14.47
CA ALA A 48 22.04 -3.20 15.46
C ALA A 48 21.41 -2.27 16.53
N ASP A 49 22.18 -1.32 17.05
CA ASP A 49 21.71 -0.39 18.08
C ASP A 49 20.59 0.53 17.57
N ALA A 50 20.71 1.01 16.33
CA ALA A 50 19.66 1.79 15.68
C ALA A 50 18.43 0.91 15.38
N ALA A 51 18.65 -0.34 14.97
CA ALA A 51 17.58 -1.27 14.64
C ALA A 51 16.67 -1.57 15.83
N GLN A 52 17.22 -1.67 17.04
CA GLN A 52 16.45 -1.89 18.28
C GLN A 52 15.43 -0.77 18.55
N ILE A 53 15.73 0.45 18.12
CA ILE A 53 14.89 1.64 18.35
C ILE A 53 13.96 1.88 17.16
N LEU A 54 14.49 1.80 15.93
CA LEU A 54 13.79 2.28 14.74
C LEU A 54 12.92 1.21 14.06
N LEU A 55 13.31 -0.06 14.08
CA LEU A 55 12.57 -1.12 13.39
C LEU A 55 11.22 -1.51 14.02
N PRO A 56 11.01 -1.44 15.36
CA PRO A 56 9.74 -1.87 15.95
C PRO A 56 8.51 -1.17 15.34
N ALA A 57 8.57 0.15 15.10
CA ALA A 57 7.48 0.88 14.47
C ALA A 57 7.25 0.48 13.00
N ALA A 58 8.31 0.20 12.26
CA ALA A 58 8.21 -0.28 10.88
C ALA A 58 7.65 -1.72 10.82
N GLN A 59 7.97 -2.56 11.80
CA GLN A 59 7.41 -3.91 11.92
C GLN A 59 5.90 -3.86 12.22
N ARG A 60 5.45 -2.95 13.10
CA ARG A 60 4.01 -2.73 13.34
C ARG A 60 3.25 -2.34 12.07
N ALA A 61 3.86 -1.52 11.21
CA ALA A 61 3.26 -1.18 9.91
C ALA A 61 3.07 -2.42 9.02
N LEU A 62 4.04 -3.34 9.01
CA LEU A 62 3.93 -4.60 8.26
C LEU A 62 2.89 -5.55 8.86
N ASP A 63 2.83 -5.62 10.17
CA ASP A 63 1.85 -6.47 10.87
C ASP A 63 0.43 -5.94 10.63
N ALA A 64 0.26 -4.61 10.62
CA ALA A 64 -1.00 -3.97 10.22
C ALA A 64 -1.37 -4.29 8.77
N LEU A 65 -0.43 -4.26 7.83
CA LEU A 65 -0.68 -4.58 6.43
C LEU A 65 -1.04 -6.07 6.23
N GLU A 66 -0.39 -6.97 6.96
CA GLU A 66 -0.74 -8.40 7.00
C GLU A 66 -2.11 -8.63 7.67
N ALA A 67 -2.49 -7.83 8.66
CA ALA A 67 -3.83 -7.89 9.26
C ALA A 67 -4.91 -7.46 8.25
N VAL A 68 -4.69 -6.41 7.46
CA VAL A 68 -5.58 -6.05 6.33
C VAL A 68 -5.68 -7.23 5.36
N ARG A 69 -4.56 -7.85 4.99
CA ARG A 69 -4.60 -9.04 4.13
C ARG A 69 -5.49 -10.16 4.69
N LYS A 70 -5.43 -10.42 5.99
CA LYS A 70 -6.25 -11.44 6.67
C LYS A 70 -7.74 -11.10 6.72
N GLY A 71 -8.11 -9.82 6.57
CA GLY A 71 -9.49 -9.36 6.52
C GLY A 71 -10.27 -9.85 5.30
N PHE A 72 -9.61 -10.40 4.27
CA PHE A 72 -10.23 -11.09 3.13
C PHE A 72 -10.76 -12.49 3.51
N PHE A 73 -11.73 -12.53 4.41
CA PHE A 73 -12.21 -13.75 5.07
C PHE A 73 -12.77 -14.82 4.11
N ILE A 74 -13.47 -14.43 3.04
CA ILE A 74 -14.08 -15.38 2.08
C ILE A 74 -13.01 -16.19 1.34
N ALA A 75 -11.92 -15.52 0.94
CA ALA A 75 -10.80 -16.16 0.25
C ALA A 75 -10.09 -17.18 1.15
N HIS A 76 -9.88 -16.82 2.42
CA HIS A 76 -9.29 -17.70 3.42
C HIS A 76 -10.16 -18.91 3.75
N GLN A 77 -11.48 -18.73 3.89
CA GLN A 77 -12.41 -19.83 4.15
C GLN A 77 -12.44 -20.86 3.01
N ARG A 78 -12.28 -20.41 1.76
CA ARG A 78 -12.24 -21.28 0.58
C ARG A 78 -10.87 -21.92 0.34
N LYS A 79 -9.88 -21.67 1.19
CA LYS A 79 -8.46 -22.04 0.98
C LYS A 79 -7.92 -21.60 -0.40
N GLY A 80 -8.48 -20.53 -0.95
CA GLY A 80 -8.09 -19.98 -2.25
C GLY A 80 -6.80 -19.17 -2.13
N GLY A 81 -6.00 -19.14 -3.20
CA GLY A 81 -4.77 -18.33 -3.27
C GLY A 81 -5.02 -16.82 -3.46
N GLY A 82 -6.27 -16.37 -3.40
CA GLY A 82 -6.65 -14.99 -3.68
C GLY A 82 -8.15 -14.73 -3.64
N VAL A 83 -8.54 -13.51 -3.98
CA VAL A 83 -9.92 -13.02 -3.99
C VAL A 83 -10.51 -13.18 -5.39
N GLU A 84 -11.52 -14.03 -5.52
CA GLU A 84 -12.27 -14.22 -6.76
C GLU A 84 -13.39 -13.20 -6.89
N ILE A 85 -13.32 -12.37 -7.91
CA ILE A 85 -14.34 -11.36 -8.21
C ILE A 85 -15.02 -11.74 -9.53
N GLN A 86 -16.35 -11.86 -9.50
CA GLN A 86 -17.15 -11.94 -10.71
C GLN A 86 -17.03 -10.59 -11.45
N MET A 87 -16.68 -10.59 -12.73
CA MET A 87 -16.65 -9.35 -13.51
C MET A 87 -18.05 -9.00 -14.04
N PRO A 88 -18.41 -7.70 -14.19
CA PRO A 88 -19.77 -7.24 -14.54
C PRO A 88 -20.40 -7.92 -15.75
N ASN A 89 -19.60 -8.26 -16.77
CA ASN A 89 -20.04 -8.93 -18.01
C ASN A 89 -19.03 -9.98 -18.48
N GLY A 90 -18.28 -10.59 -17.55
CA GLY A 90 -17.09 -11.37 -17.92
C GLY A 90 -16.79 -12.54 -17.00
N PRO A 91 -15.71 -13.29 -17.29
CA PRO A 91 -15.28 -14.40 -16.45
C PRO A 91 -14.93 -13.92 -15.05
N ARG A 92 -14.90 -14.85 -14.09
CA ARG A 92 -14.31 -14.59 -12.76
C ARG A 92 -12.85 -14.22 -12.93
N ARG A 93 -12.42 -13.19 -12.20
CA ARG A 93 -11.02 -12.79 -12.10
C ARG A 93 -10.53 -13.06 -10.68
N THR A 94 -9.41 -13.75 -10.57
CA THR A 94 -8.72 -13.95 -9.29
C THR A 94 -7.67 -12.87 -9.10
N TYR A 95 -7.78 -12.12 -8.02
CA TYR A 95 -6.73 -11.22 -7.55
C TYR A 95 -5.92 -11.94 -6.49
N ASN A 96 -4.59 -11.94 -6.60
CA ASN A 96 -3.78 -12.35 -5.45
C ASN A 96 -4.01 -11.37 -4.28
N PHE A 97 -3.66 -11.80 -3.08
CA PHE A 97 -3.89 -11.01 -1.87
C PHE A 97 -3.18 -9.65 -1.89
N ASP A 98 -1.98 -9.55 -2.44
CA ASP A 98 -1.24 -8.28 -2.52
C ASP A 98 -1.97 -7.26 -3.38
N ASP A 99 -2.43 -7.67 -4.56
CA ASP A 99 -3.19 -6.81 -5.46
C ASP A 99 -4.56 -6.45 -4.88
N ALA A 100 -5.19 -7.37 -4.15
CA ALA A 100 -6.47 -7.14 -3.48
C ALA A 100 -6.32 -6.09 -2.35
N VAL A 101 -5.32 -6.23 -1.48
CA VAL A 101 -4.99 -5.25 -0.43
C VAL A 101 -4.65 -3.90 -1.06
N ALA A 102 -3.79 -3.87 -2.08
CA ALA A 102 -3.40 -2.63 -2.73
C ALA A 102 -4.60 -1.86 -3.30
N LYS A 103 -5.53 -2.57 -3.96
CA LYS A 103 -6.75 -1.97 -4.49
C LYS A 103 -7.67 -1.47 -3.40
N LEU A 104 -7.87 -2.24 -2.34
CA LEU A 104 -8.67 -1.83 -1.19
C LEU A 104 -8.11 -0.54 -0.56
N MET A 105 -6.80 -0.47 -0.37
CA MET A 105 -6.17 0.71 0.22
C MET A 105 -6.26 1.96 -0.65
N VAL A 106 -6.16 1.81 -1.97
CA VAL A 106 -6.39 2.92 -2.90
C VAL A 106 -7.83 3.43 -2.83
N VAL A 107 -8.81 2.53 -2.66
CA VAL A 107 -10.23 2.91 -2.46
C VAL A 107 -10.40 3.72 -1.17
N HIS A 108 -9.82 3.26 -0.06
CA HIS A 108 -9.86 4.00 1.21
C HIS A 108 -9.15 5.37 1.11
N ARG A 109 -8.05 5.47 0.36
CA ARG A 109 -7.39 6.75 0.08
C ARG A 109 -8.27 7.68 -0.76
N HIS A 110 -8.96 7.18 -1.77
CA HIS A 110 -9.87 8.03 -2.54
C HIS A 110 -11.05 8.52 -1.68
N ALA A 111 -11.51 7.70 -0.73
CA ALA A 111 -12.53 8.11 0.23
C ALA A 111 -12.09 9.29 1.12
N THR A 112 -10.79 9.41 1.43
CA THR A 112 -10.26 10.48 2.31
C THR A 112 -10.10 11.83 1.61
N HIS A 113 -10.09 11.87 0.28
CA HIS A 113 -10.07 13.13 -0.49
C HIS A 113 -11.47 13.69 -0.77
N GLY A 114 -12.50 13.11 -0.14
CA GLY A 114 -13.89 13.46 -0.34
C GLY A 114 -14.43 12.81 -1.61
N TYR A 115 -15.40 11.91 -1.47
CA TYR A 115 -16.18 11.35 -2.58
C TYR A 115 -16.92 12.41 -3.44
N GLY A 116 -16.85 13.70 -3.08
CA GLY A 116 -17.74 14.75 -3.56
C GLY A 116 -17.36 15.43 -4.89
N ARG A 117 -16.10 15.48 -5.31
CA ARG A 117 -15.73 16.18 -6.56
C ARG A 117 -14.45 15.61 -7.18
N GLY A 118 -14.58 14.73 -8.17
CA GLY A 118 -13.58 14.67 -9.25
C GLY A 118 -13.07 13.30 -9.67
N THR A 119 -13.09 12.26 -8.82
CA THR A 119 -12.64 10.93 -9.26
C THR A 119 -13.86 10.05 -9.57
N ARG A 120 -14.52 10.33 -10.71
CA ARG A 120 -15.44 9.34 -11.28
C ARG A 120 -14.64 8.05 -11.46
N PRO A 121 -15.17 6.88 -11.07
CA PRO A 121 -14.54 5.61 -11.42
C PRO A 121 -14.28 5.62 -12.93
N LYS A 122 -13.08 5.24 -13.34
CA LYS A 122 -12.64 5.32 -14.76
C LYS A 122 -13.61 4.60 -15.71
N SER A 123 -14.42 3.68 -15.18
CA SER A 123 -15.56 3.04 -15.83
C SER A 123 -16.55 2.49 -14.80
N VAL A 124 -17.79 2.18 -15.23
CA VAL A 124 -18.78 1.43 -14.44
C VAL A 124 -18.20 0.10 -13.93
N VAL A 125 -17.40 -0.56 -14.77
CA VAL A 125 -16.72 -1.81 -14.43
C VAL A 125 -15.76 -1.64 -13.25
N SER A 126 -15.05 -0.51 -13.18
CA SER A 126 -14.16 -0.23 -12.06
C SER A 126 -14.92 -0.01 -10.75
N ALA A 127 -16.11 0.60 -10.81
CA ALA A 127 -16.94 0.84 -9.63
C ALA A 127 -17.46 -0.47 -9.04
N GLU A 128 -18.02 -1.34 -9.90
CA GLU A 128 -18.54 -2.65 -9.49
C GLU A 128 -17.45 -3.58 -8.97
N VAL A 129 -16.24 -3.56 -9.56
CA VAL A 129 -15.10 -4.34 -9.06
C VAL A 129 -14.68 -3.86 -7.67
N THR A 130 -14.64 -2.55 -7.44
CA THR A 130 -14.35 -1.97 -6.13
C THR A 130 -15.40 -2.37 -5.08
N GLU A 131 -16.68 -2.27 -5.42
CA GLU A 131 -17.78 -2.67 -4.53
C GLU A 131 -17.70 -4.15 -4.17
N ARG A 132 -17.47 -5.02 -5.16
CA ARG A 132 -17.30 -6.45 -4.93
C ARG A 132 -16.07 -6.75 -4.08
N LEU A 133 -14.95 -6.06 -4.30
CA LEU A 133 -13.75 -6.22 -3.48
C LEU A 133 -14.01 -5.82 -2.01
N LEU A 134 -14.74 -4.73 -1.78
CA LEU A 134 -15.14 -4.30 -0.43
C LEU A 134 -16.02 -5.36 0.26
N ALA A 135 -16.95 -5.99 -0.47
CA ALA A 135 -17.81 -7.05 0.07
C ALA A 135 -17.04 -8.32 0.50
N HIS A 136 -15.80 -8.50 0.02
CA HIS A 136 -14.94 -9.62 0.40
C HIS A 136 -14.07 -9.37 1.64
N HIS A 137 -14.06 -8.15 2.19
CA HIS A 137 -13.25 -7.76 3.34
C HIS A 137 -14.13 -7.40 4.54
N ASP A 138 -13.63 -7.60 5.76
CA ASP A 138 -14.33 -7.25 7.01
C ASP A 138 -14.38 -5.74 7.34
N GLY A 139 -13.81 -4.88 6.49
CA GLY A 139 -13.73 -3.43 6.69
C GLY A 139 -12.74 -2.94 7.76
N GLU A 140 -12.07 -3.84 8.50
CA GLU A 140 -11.14 -3.45 9.55
C GLU A 140 -9.80 -3.00 8.96
N ILE A 141 -9.39 -1.78 9.30
CA ILE A 141 -8.12 -1.20 8.86
C ILE A 141 -7.36 -0.75 10.11
N PRO A 142 -6.29 -1.46 10.52
CA PRO A 142 -5.54 -1.15 11.73
C PRO A 142 -4.90 0.24 11.69
N ASP A 143 -4.83 0.90 12.85
CA ASP A 143 -4.28 2.26 12.95
C ASP A 143 -2.77 2.32 12.70
N ASP A 144 -2.04 1.25 13.04
CA ASP A 144 -0.60 1.14 12.77
C ASP A 144 -0.27 1.14 11.27
N LEU A 145 -1.26 1.02 10.38
CA LEU A 145 -1.05 1.25 8.95
C LEU A 145 -0.59 2.70 8.66
N ALA A 146 -0.89 3.64 9.55
CA ALA A 146 -0.39 5.01 9.48
C ALA A 146 1.15 5.09 9.63
N LEU A 147 1.82 4.02 10.07
CA LEU A 147 3.27 3.91 10.17
C LEU A 147 3.92 3.40 8.86
N LEU A 148 3.13 3.04 7.84
CA LEU A 148 3.66 2.59 6.55
C LEU A 148 4.55 3.63 5.84
N PRO A 149 4.23 4.95 5.84
CA PRO A 149 5.18 5.96 5.37
C PRO A 149 6.49 5.92 6.16
N TYR A 150 6.47 5.71 7.48
CA TYR A 150 7.70 5.67 8.27
C TYR A 150 8.64 4.55 7.82
N LEU A 151 8.12 3.34 7.53
CA LEU A 151 8.91 2.27 6.91
C LEU A 151 9.58 2.74 5.61
N TYR A 152 8.83 3.40 4.73
CA TYR A 152 9.35 3.87 3.45
C TYR A 152 10.34 5.02 3.56
N LEU A 153 10.20 5.87 4.57
CA LEU A 153 11.21 6.87 4.91
C LEU A 153 12.52 6.20 5.30
N LEU A 154 12.48 5.19 6.19
CA LEU A 154 13.68 4.41 6.53
C LEU A 154 14.29 3.75 5.30
N ALA A 155 13.47 3.16 4.41
CA ALA A 155 13.93 2.50 3.19
C ALA A 155 14.61 3.46 2.19
N ALA A 156 14.24 4.73 2.22
CA ALA A 156 14.89 5.77 1.44
C ALA A 156 16.21 6.21 2.11
N LEU A 157 16.20 6.43 3.43
CA LEU A 157 17.39 6.82 4.19
C LEU A 157 18.50 5.75 4.20
N SER A 158 18.14 4.47 4.11
CA SER A 158 19.11 3.38 4.00
C SER A 158 19.81 3.31 2.63
N ARG A 159 19.34 4.06 1.62
CA ARG A 159 19.91 4.06 0.26
C ARG A 159 19.99 5.49 -0.29
N PRO A 160 20.77 6.38 0.34
CA PRO A 160 20.83 7.79 -0.05
C PRO A 160 21.30 7.99 -1.49
N GLU A 161 22.12 7.06 -2.01
CA GLU A 161 22.62 7.07 -3.38
C GLU A 161 21.50 7.04 -4.43
N GLN A 162 20.40 6.32 -4.14
CA GLN A 162 19.28 6.22 -5.07
C GLN A 162 18.52 7.54 -5.16
N ILE A 163 18.33 8.21 -4.03
CA ILE A 163 17.72 9.54 -3.98
C ILE A 163 18.60 10.54 -4.73
N ARG A 164 19.92 10.49 -4.50
CA ARG A 164 20.89 11.35 -5.21
C ARG A 164 20.78 11.17 -6.72
N ASN A 165 20.78 9.93 -7.20
CA ASN A 165 20.69 9.65 -8.64
C ASN A 165 19.36 10.12 -9.22
N GLN A 166 18.24 9.92 -8.52
CA GLN A 166 16.94 10.46 -8.96
C GLN A 166 16.93 11.99 -9.07
N ILE A 167 17.56 12.69 -8.12
CA ILE A 167 17.67 14.16 -8.17
C ILE A 167 18.49 14.58 -9.40
N ILE A 168 19.63 13.92 -9.66
CA ILE A 168 20.47 14.22 -10.82
C ILE A 168 19.71 13.96 -12.13
N ASP A 169 19.11 12.77 -12.28
CA ASP A 169 18.30 12.40 -13.45
C ASP A 169 17.15 13.38 -13.71
N HIS A 170 16.57 13.95 -12.65
CA HIS A 170 15.50 14.94 -12.77
C HIS A 170 16.03 16.29 -13.26
N VAL A 171 17.18 16.74 -12.76
CA VAL A 171 17.82 17.99 -13.19
C VAL A 171 18.27 17.91 -14.64
N GLU A 172 18.80 16.77 -15.10
CA GLU A 172 19.26 16.59 -16.48
C GLU A 172 18.13 16.52 -17.52
N ARG A 173 16.88 16.32 -17.07
CA ARG A 173 15.69 16.27 -17.96
C ARG A 173 14.96 17.60 -18.10
N ILE A 174 15.31 18.62 -17.30
CA ILE A 174 14.74 19.98 -17.34
C ILE A 174 15.63 20.86 -18.21
#